data_AF-A0A392R295-F1
#
_entry.id   AF-A0A392R295-F1
#
_cell.length_a   1.000
_cell.length_b   1.000
_cell.length_c   1.000
_cell.angle_alpha   90.00
_cell.angle_beta   90.00
_cell.angle_gamma   90.00
#
_symmetry.space_group_name_H-M   'P 1'
#
loop_
_entity.id
_entity.type
_entity.pdbx_description
1 polymer ?
#
loop_
_entity_poly.entity_id
_entity_poly.type
_entity_poly.pdbx_seq_one_letter_code
_entity_poly.pdbx_strand_id
1 'polypeptide(L)'
;MEACVTPTPKVSGGDLKPFPNRLYAIPPRVSSGSIPGVSSETYQNDNKEWKKHVSAYKKINSLLDSGRYRNIMDMNAGLGSFAAAIHS
;
A
#
# COMPACT_ATOMS: atom_id res chain seq x y z
N MET A 1 10.89 14.90 33.88
CA MET A 1 11.51 13.75 33.20
C MET A 1 11.40 14.05 31.72
N GLU A 2 12.51 14.28 31.04
CA GLU A 2 12.52 14.51 29.58
C GLU A 2 12.07 13.22 28.89
N ALA A 3 11.24 13.34 27.85
CA ALA A 3 10.81 12.18 27.09
C ALA A 3 12.02 11.63 26.30
N CYS A 4 12.46 10.39 26.60
CA CYS A 4 13.50 9.68 25.84
C CYS A 4 12.97 9.21 24.48
N VAL A 5 12.56 10.16 23.63
CA VAL A 5 12.13 9.87 22.27
C VAL A 5 13.31 10.09 21.35
N THR A 6 13.85 9.01 20.79
CA THR A 6 14.87 9.10 19.73
C THR A 6 14.25 9.82 18.53
N PRO A 7 14.77 10.98 18.10
CA PRO A 7 14.26 11.67 16.93
C PRO A 7 14.40 10.76 15.73
N THR A 8 13.28 10.44 15.07
CA THR A 8 13.34 9.72 13.80
C THR A 8 14.07 10.60 12.80
N PRO A 9 15.14 10.12 12.14
CA PRO A 9 15.79 10.89 11.11
C PRO A 9 14.74 11.22 10.05
N LYS A 10 14.70 12.47 9.57
CA LYS A 10 13.78 12.93 8.50
C LYS A 10 13.76 12.00 7.27
N VAL A 11 14.81 11.17 7.14
CA VAL A 11 15.10 10.28 6.01
C VAL A 11 14.53 8.86 6.19
N SER A 12 14.04 8.42 7.36
CA SER A 12 13.69 6.99 7.55
C SER A 12 12.44 6.51 6.79
N GLY A 13 11.70 7.41 6.13
CA GLY A 13 10.54 7.05 5.30
C GLY A 13 10.26 7.98 4.11
N GLY A 14 11.04 9.05 3.94
CA GLY A 14 10.73 10.14 3.01
C GLY A 14 9.48 10.93 3.40
N ASP A 15 9.08 11.88 2.55
CA ASP A 15 7.85 12.67 2.72
C ASP A 15 6.61 11.79 2.46
N LEU A 16 6.16 11.09 3.50
CA LEU A 16 4.95 10.27 3.46
C LEU A 16 3.71 11.17 3.48
N LYS A 17 2.81 10.98 2.51
CA LYS A 17 1.48 11.60 2.55
C LYS A 17 0.71 11.18 3.82
N PRO A 18 -0.23 12.01 4.30
CA PRO A 18 -1.12 11.60 5.38
C PRO A 18 -2.04 10.45 4.93
N PHE A 19 -2.45 9.63 5.88
CA PHE A 19 -3.53 8.65 5.65
C PHE A 19 -4.87 9.39 5.48
N PRO A 20 -5.79 8.96 4.59
CA PRO A 20 -5.78 7.74 3.78
C PRO A 20 -4.99 7.85 2.46
N ASN A 21 -4.65 9.06 2.00
CA ASN A 21 -4.01 9.29 0.70
C ASN A 21 -2.68 8.53 0.53
N ARG A 22 -1.97 8.24 1.62
CA ARG A 22 -0.77 7.40 1.61
C ARG A 22 -1.00 6.00 1.02
N LEU A 23 -2.19 5.41 1.21
CA LEU A 23 -2.49 4.06 0.76
C LEU A 23 -2.41 3.92 -0.77
N TYR A 24 -2.73 4.99 -1.50
CA TYR A 24 -2.75 5.01 -2.96
C TYR A 24 -1.51 5.69 -3.59
N ALA A 25 -0.68 6.33 -2.78
CA ALA A 25 0.51 7.01 -3.25
C ALA A 25 1.62 6.02 -3.59
N ILE A 26 2.50 6.39 -4.52
CA ILE A 26 3.74 5.64 -4.75
C ILE A 26 4.60 5.78 -3.47
N PRO A 27 5.09 4.67 -2.89
CA PRO A 27 5.96 4.74 -1.72
C PRO A 27 7.23 5.56 -2.02
N PRO A 28 7.68 6.45 -1.13
CA PRO A 28 8.90 7.25 -1.35
C PRO A 28 10.15 6.42 -1.65
N ARG A 29 10.22 5.19 -1.14
CA ARG A 29 11.29 4.22 -1.42
C ARG A 29 11.32 3.74 -2.88
N VAL A 30 10.15 3.59 -3.49
CA VAL A 30 10.02 3.23 -4.91
C VAL A 30 10.35 4.45 -5.78
N SER A 31 9.82 5.62 -5.45
CA SER A 31 10.07 6.84 -6.25
C SER A 31 11.52 7.33 -6.16
N SER A 32 12.22 7.07 -5.05
CA SER A 32 13.65 7.38 -4.89
C SER A 32 14.58 6.37 -5.58
N GLY A 33 14.05 5.28 -6.14
CA GLY A 33 14.87 4.22 -6.76
C GLY A 33 15.70 3.42 -5.76
N SER A 34 15.40 3.51 -4.45
CA SER A 34 16.14 2.79 -3.41
C SER A 34 15.96 1.27 -3.45
N ILE A 35 14.98 0.78 -4.22
CA ILE A 35 14.65 -0.64 -4.35
C ILE A 35 15.12 -1.11 -5.74
N PRO A 36 16.17 -1.94 -5.82
CA PRO A 36 16.64 -2.48 -7.09
C PRO A 36 15.54 -3.27 -7.80
N GLY A 37 15.35 -3.01 -9.11
CA GLY A 37 14.38 -3.72 -9.94
C GLY A 37 12.93 -3.27 -9.80
N VAL A 38 12.61 -2.30 -8.93
CA VAL A 38 11.24 -1.78 -8.77
C VAL A 38 11.23 -0.29 -9.11
N SER A 39 10.62 0.05 -10.26
CA SER A 39 10.36 1.44 -10.64
C SER A 39 8.97 1.89 -10.21
N SER A 40 8.72 3.21 -10.26
CA SER A 40 7.37 3.77 -10.08
C SER A 40 6.37 3.21 -11.08
N GLU A 41 6.81 2.95 -12.31
CA GLU A 41 5.98 2.36 -13.36
C GLU A 41 5.62 0.90 -13.04
N THR A 42 6.60 0.10 -12.59
CA THR A 42 6.36 -1.28 -12.15
C THR A 42 5.30 -1.32 -11.04
N TYR A 43 5.39 -0.44 -10.05
CA TYR A 43 4.39 -0.33 -8.99
C TYR A 43 3.00 0.07 -9.52
N GLN A 44 2.93 1.03 -10.43
CA GLN A 44 1.64 1.45 -11.02
C GLN A 44 0.99 0.34 -11.83
N ASN A 45 1.77 -0.43 -12.59
CA ASN A 45 1.28 -1.56 -13.36
C ASN A 45 0.77 -2.68 -12.46
N ASP A 46 1.52 -3.04 -11.41
CA ASP A 46 1.10 -4.02 -10.39
C ASP A 46 -0.21 -3.58 -9.70
N ASN A 47 -0.32 -2.32 -9.30
CA ASN A 47 -1.55 -1.79 -8.70
C ASN A 47 -2.76 -1.83 -9.67
N LYS A 48 -2.53 -1.60 -10.97
CA LYS A 48 -3.59 -1.70 -11.99
C LYS A 48 -4.07 -3.14 -12.17
N GLU A 49 -3.16 -4.11 -12.15
CA GLU A 49 -3.51 -5.54 -12.19
C GLU A 49 -4.30 -5.94 -10.95
N TRP A 50 -3.83 -5.56 -9.76
CA TRP A 50 -4.54 -5.85 -8.50
C TRP A 50 -5.93 -5.24 -8.44
N LYS A 51 -6.16 -4.04 -8.96
CA LYS A 51 -7.51 -3.46 -9.10
C LYS A 51 -8.43 -4.34 -9.96
N LYS A 52 -7.92 -4.88 -11.07
CA LYS A 52 -8.68 -5.83 -11.90
C LYS A 52 -9.00 -7.10 -11.12
N HIS A 53 -8.03 -7.68 -10.42
CA HIS A 53 -8.24 -8.90 -9.62
C HIS A 53 -9.24 -8.69 -8.48
N VAL A 54 -9.08 -7.63 -7.69
CA VAL A 54 -10.01 -7.26 -6.62
C VAL A 54 -11.43 -7.06 -7.16
N SER A 55 -11.59 -6.42 -8.32
CA SER A 55 -12.93 -6.26 -8.94
C SER A 55 -13.59 -7.61 -9.25
N ALA A 56 -12.82 -8.63 -9.64
CA ALA A 56 -13.32 -9.97 -9.86
C ALA A 56 -13.64 -10.68 -8.54
N TYR A 57 -12.80 -10.53 -7.52
CA TYR A 57 -13.06 -11.09 -6.19
C TYR A 57 -14.32 -10.52 -5.55
N LYS A 58 -14.57 -9.21 -5.66
CA LYS A 58 -15.79 -8.56 -5.17
C LYS A 58 -17.06 -9.11 -5.84
N LYS A 59 -16.99 -9.55 -7.10
CA LYS A 59 -18.13 -10.19 -7.80
C LYS A 59 -18.43 -11.59 -7.27
N ILE A 60 -17.40 -12.34 -6.88
CA ILE A 60 -17.55 -13.70 -6.34
C ILE A 60 -17.95 -13.65 -4.86
N ASN A 61 -17.34 -12.74 -4.10
CA ASN A 61 -17.60 -12.54 -2.69
C ASN A 61 -17.96 -11.07 -2.43
N SER A 62 -19.25 -10.77 -2.50
CA SER A 62 -19.80 -9.44 -2.25
C SER A 62 -19.58 -8.94 -0.81
N LEU A 63 -19.24 -9.84 0.13
CA LEU A 63 -18.93 -9.45 1.51
C LEU A 63 -17.59 -8.70 1.64
N LEU A 64 -16.72 -8.77 0.63
CA LEU A 64 -15.48 -7.97 0.58
C LEU A 64 -15.76 -6.47 0.52
N ASP A 65 -16.91 -6.06 -0.04
CA ASP A 65 -17.28 -4.64 -0.19
C ASP A 65 -18.32 -4.18 0.85
N SER A 66 -18.92 -5.11 1.61
CA SER A 66 -19.94 -4.80 2.60
C SER A 66 -19.39 -4.30 3.94
N GLY A 67 -18.06 -4.31 4.12
CA GLY A 67 -17.41 -4.01 5.39
C GLY A 67 -17.59 -5.08 6.47
N ARG A 68 -18.16 -6.25 6.11
CA ARG A 68 -18.33 -7.38 7.04
C ARG A 68 -16.98 -7.98 7.43
N TYR A 69 -16.06 -8.12 6.47
CA TYR A 69 -14.69 -8.49 6.75
C TYR A 69 -13.92 -7.26 7.24
N ARG A 70 -13.40 -7.35 8.46
CA ARG A 70 -12.60 -6.28 9.08
C ARG A 70 -11.11 -6.61 9.10
N ASN A 71 -10.78 -7.90 9.06
CA ASN A 71 -9.41 -8.40 9.14
C ASN A 71 -9.16 -9.27 7.92
N ILE A 72 -8.23 -8.84 7.07
CA ILE A 72 -7.77 -9.57 5.89
C ILE A 72 -6.26 -9.60 5.96
N MET A 73 -5.66 -10.78 5.83
CA MET A 73 -4.21 -10.97 5.87
C MET A 73 -3.73 -11.36 4.48
N ASP A 74 -2.88 -10.52 3.90
CA ASP A 74 -2.18 -10.82 2.66
C ASP A 74 -0.83 -11.45 2.99
N MET A 75 -0.75 -12.78 2.83
CA MET A 75 0.42 -13.58 3.20
C MET A 75 1.60 -13.38 2.25
N ASN A 76 1.39 -12.81 1.06
CA ASN A 76 2.43 -12.59 0.06
C ASN A 76 2.24 -11.22 -0.61
N ALA A 77 2.25 -10.17 0.21
CA ALA A 77 1.82 -8.85 -0.22
C ALA A 77 2.66 -8.19 -1.32
N GLY A 78 3.87 -8.69 -1.61
CA GLY A 78 4.74 -8.12 -2.64
C GLY A 78 4.96 -6.62 -2.42
N LEU A 79 4.46 -5.79 -3.33
CA LEU A 79 4.54 -4.32 -3.25
C LEU A 79 3.43 -3.67 -2.41
N GLY A 80 2.48 -4.45 -1.88
CA GLY A 80 1.33 -3.98 -1.10
C GLY A 80 0.13 -3.54 -1.95
N SER A 81 0.14 -3.80 -3.24
CA SER A 81 -0.88 -3.35 -4.19
C SER A 81 -2.27 -3.96 -3.95
N PHE A 82 -2.36 -5.20 -3.44
CA PHE A 82 -3.64 -5.77 -3.03
C PHE A 82 -4.32 -4.92 -1.94
N ALA A 83 -3.56 -4.53 -0.90
CA ALA A 83 -4.06 -3.67 0.18
C ALA A 83 -4.44 -2.26 -0.34
N ALA A 84 -3.69 -1.75 -1.33
CA ALA A 84 -4.03 -0.50 -2.00
C ALA A 84 -5.32 -0.61 -2.84
N ALA A 85 -5.57 -1.77 -3.47
CA ALA A 85 -6.70 -1.98 -4.37
C ALA A 85 -7.99 -2.39 -3.65
N ILE A 86 -7.91 -3.11 -2.52
CA ILE A 86 -9.11 -3.60 -1.82
C ILE A 86 -9.96 -2.48 -1.23
N HIS A 87 -9.32 -1.37 -0.86
CA HIS A 87 -9.96 -0.17 -0.32
C HIS A 87 -10.16 0.95 -1.37
N SER A 88 -9.70 0.75 -2.61
CA SER A 88 -9.81 1.75 -3.69
C SER A 88 -11.17 1.79 -4.38
#